data_AF-A0A3N2CP81-F1
#
_entry.id   AF-A0A3N2CP81-F1
#
_cell.length_a   1.000
_cell.length_b   1.000
_cell.length_c   1.000
_cell.angle_alpha   90.00
_cell.angle_beta   90.00
_cell.angle_gamma   90.00
#
_symmetry.space_group_name_H-M   'P 1'
#
loop_
_entity.id
_entity.type
_entity.pdbx_description
1 polymer ?
#
loop_
_entity_poly.entity_id
_entity_poly.type
_entity_poly.pdbx_seq_one_letter_code
_entity_poly.pdbx_strand_id
1 'polypeptide(L)'
;MPTPEIFKFTTDNLSDYNEVRIAQTLRDHPAVYVNHLEIAAWIEGWTERLRERSDEGSNEDYIKALREVMAHLRQGDFVPNGPLLGDEY
;
A
#
# COMPACT_ATOMS: atom_id res chain seq x y z
N MET A 1 17.67 7.70 -13.83
CA MET A 1 17.78 7.78 -12.36
C MET A 1 17.31 6.45 -11.78
N PRO A 2 17.90 5.95 -10.68
CA PRO A 2 17.39 4.76 -10.02
C PRO A 2 15.97 5.02 -9.51
N THR A 3 15.09 4.03 -9.62
CA THR A 3 13.74 4.08 -9.05
C THR A 3 13.86 4.19 -7.53
N PRO A 4 13.26 5.22 -6.89
CA PRO A 4 13.25 5.34 -5.43
C PRO A 4 12.68 4.08 -4.77
N GLU A 5 13.26 3.66 -3.63
CA GLU A 5 12.86 2.45 -2.90
C GLU A 5 11.37 2.44 -2.54
N ILE A 6 10.75 3.61 -2.33
CA ILE A 6 9.32 3.75 -2.04
C ILE A 6 8.41 3.18 -3.15
N PHE A 7 8.92 3.04 -4.37
CA PHE A 7 8.18 2.43 -5.50
C PHE A 7 8.52 0.95 -5.70
N LYS A 8 9.44 0.39 -4.90
CA LYS A 8 9.86 -1.01 -4.97
C LYS A 8 9.07 -1.82 -3.95
N PHE A 9 7.82 -2.14 -4.29
CA PHE A 9 7.00 -3.06 -3.52
C PHE A 9 6.60 -4.25 -4.38
N THR A 10 6.46 -5.41 -3.74
CA THR A 10 6.08 -6.65 -4.44
C THR A 10 4.65 -6.53 -4.94
N THR A 11 4.45 -6.65 -6.25
CA THR A 11 3.13 -6.59 -6.89
C THR A 11 2.33 -7.89 -6.73
N ASP A 12 2.96 -8.95 -6.25
CA ASP A 12 2.42 -10.32 -6.23
C ASP A 12 1.17 -10.49 -5.36
N ASN A 13 0.86 -9.52 -4.49
CA ASN A 13 -0.36 -9.50 -3.66
C ASN A 13 -1.29 -8.32 -3.95
N LEU A 14 -1.05 -7.57 -5.02
CA LEU A 14 -1.94 -6.50 -5.47
C LEU A 14 -2.90 -7.11 -6.49
N SER A 15 -4.14 -7.39 -6.07
CA SER A 15 -5.15 -8.03 -6.92
C SER A 15 -5.37 -7.29 -8.25
N ASP A 16 -5.18 -5.97 -8.25
CA ASP A 16 -5.49 -5.07 -9.37
C ASP A 16 -4.33 -4.12 -9.71
N TYR A 17 -3.08 -4.58 -9.60
CA TYR A 17 -1.94 -3.75 -9.99
C TYR A 17 -2.05 -3.31 -11.45
N ASN A 18 -2.07 -1.99 -11.66
CA ASN A 18 -2.15 -1.37 -12.98
C ASN A 18 -1.12 -0.23 -13.06
N GLU A 19 -0.02 -0.48 -13.77
CA GLU A 19 1.09 0.47 -13.91
C GLU A 19 0.65 1.83 -14.48
N VAL A 20 -0.28 1.83 -15.45
CA VAL A 20 -0.84 3.06 -16.04
C VAL A 20 -1.58 3.86 -14.99
N ARG A 21 -2.38 3.18 -14.16
CA ARG A 21 -3.10 3.81 -13.06
C ARG A 21 -2.14 4.39 -12.03
N ILE A 22 -1.10 3.65 -11.63
CA ILE A 22 -0.10 4.13 -10.67
C ILE A 22 0.64 5.38 -11.21
N ALA A 23 1.04 5.36 -12.48
CA ALA A 23 1.68 6.50 -13.12
C ALA A 23 0.75 7.72 -13.17
N GLN A 24 -0.55 7.49 -13.42
CA GLN A 24 -1.57 8.54 -13.38
C GLN A 24 -1.76 9.09 -11.97
N THR A 25 -1.89 8.24 -10.95
CA THR A 25 -2.01 8.64 -9.55
C THR A 25 -0.82 9.46 -9.07
N LEU A 26 0.41 9.06 -9.46
CA LEU A 26 1.61 9.82 -9.12
C LEU A 26 1.64 11.20 -9.80
N ARG A 27 1.08 11.32 -11.01
CA ARG A 27 0.97 12.59 -11.71
C ARG A 27 -0.08 13.51 -11.07
N ASP A 28 -1.24 12.96 -10.75
CA ASP A 28 -2.41 13.74 -10.30
C ASP A 28 -2.35 14.10 -8.82
N HIS A 29 -1.79 13.20 -8.00
CA HIS A 29 -1.74 13.34 -6.54
C HIS A 29 -0.35 13.02 -5.97
N PRO A 30 0.74 13.67 -6.45
CA PRO A 30 2.11 13.27 -6.12
C PRO A 30 2.39 13.23 -4.62
N ALA A 31 2.02 14.28 -3.87
CA ALA A 31 2.31 14.36 -2.44
C ALA A 31 1.51 13.34 -1.63
N VAL A 32 0.20 13.21 -1.90
CA VAL A 32 -0.69 12.28 -1.19
C VAL A 32 -0.28 10.84 -1.48
N TYR A 33 0.00 10.53 -2.74
CA TYR A 33 0.38 9.19 -3.15
C TYR A 33 1.75 8.78 -2.59
N VAL A 34 2.74 9.68 -2.61
CA VAL A 34 4.04 9.42 -1.94
C VAL A 34 3.85 9.16 -0.45
N ASN A 35 3.00 9.94 0.23
CA ASN A 35 2.67 9.70 1.64
C ASN A 35 2.03 8.32 1.86
N HIS A 36 1.16 7.85 0.97
CA HIS A 36 0.60 6.49 1.05
C HIS A 36 1.67 5.40 0.91
N LEU A 37 2.63 5.59 0.01
CA LEU A 37 3.75 4.65 -0.16
C LEU A 37 4.64 4.60 1.09
N GLU A 38 4.90 5.74 1.71
CA GLU A 38 5.66 5.81 2.98
C GLU A 38 4.92 5.12 4.13
N ILE A 39 3.60 5.34 4.25
CA ILE A 39 2.78 4.66 5.26
C ILE A 39 2.77 3.14 5.02
N ALA A 40 2.61 2.70 3.77
CA ALA A 40 2.64 1.29 3.42
C ALA A 40 3.99 0.64 3.80
N ALA A 41 5.11 1.29 3.49
CA ALA A 41 6.44 0.82 3.87
C ALA A 41 6.62 0.75 5.40
N TRP A 42 6.07 1.72 6.14
CA TRP A 42 6.11 1.70 7.60
C TRP A 42 5.29 0.54 8.19
N ILE A 43 4.09 0.27 7.64
CA ILE A 43 3.23 -0.86 8.04
C ILE A 43 3.92 -2.20 7.72
N GLU A 44 4.63 -2.30 6.60
CA GLU A 44 5.37 -3.50 6.21
C GLU A 44 6.42 -3.86 7.25
N GLY A 45 7.29 -2.90 7.61
CA GLY A 45 8.28 -3.11 8.67
C GLY A 45 7.65 -3.39 10.03
N TRP A 46 6.45 -2.86 10.30
CA TRP A 46 5.72 -3.21 11.53
C TRP A 46 5.19 -4.65 11.51
N THR A 47 4.69 -5.09 10.36
CA THR A 47 4.21 -6.46 10.13
C THR A 47 5.33 -7.48 10.30
N GLU A 48 6.54 -7.16 9.83
CA GLU A 48 7.75 -7.97 10.03
C GLU A 48 8.09 -8.10 11.52
N ARG A 49 8.16 -6.98 12.25
CA ARG A 49 8.39 -7.00 13.71
C ARG A 49 7.30 -7.76 14.47
N LEU A 50 6.06 -7.71 14.00
CA LEU A 50 4.98 -8.47 14.61
C LEU A 50 5.19 -9.98 14.41
N ARG A 51 5.55 -10.42 13.20
CA ARG A 51 5.90 -11.81 12.89
C ARG A 51 7.00 -12.34 13.79
N GLU A 52 8.06 -11.56 13.99
CA GLU A 52 9.20 -11.94 14.84
C GLU A 52 8.85 -12.07 16.34
N ARG A 53 7.83 -11.34 16.80
CA ARG A 53 7.42 -11.29 18.22
C ARG A 53 6.30 -12.27 18.56
N SER A 54 5.71 -12.93 17.57
CA SER A 54 4.55 -13.80 17.77
C SER A 54 5.00 -15.23 18.06
N ASP A 55 4.50 -15.82 19.14
CA ASP A 55 4.40 -17.28 19.21
C ASP A 55 3.42 -17.75 18.13
N GLU A 56 3.71 -18.90 17.50
CA GLU A 56 3.04 -19.40 16.28
C GLU A 56 1.50 -19.22 16.31
N GLY A 57 0.98 -18.43 15.35
CA GLY A 57 -0.44 -18.42 14.98
C GLY A 57 -1.30 -17.26 15.51
N SER A 58 -0.89 -16.46 16.50
CA SER A 58 -1.84 -15.48 17.10
C SER A 58 -2.10 -14.22 16.28
N ASN A 59 -1.27 -13.92 15.27
CA ASN A 59 -1.32 -12.66 14.52
C ASN A 59 -1.55 -12.81 13.01
N GLU A 60 -1.83 -14.01 12.50
CA GLU A 60 -1.92 -14.23 11.04
C GLU A 60 -3.05 -13.43 10.38
N ASP A 61 -4.25 -13.47 10.95
CA ASP A 61 -5.40 -12.70 10.44
C ASP A 61 -5.15 -11.19 10.50
N TYR A 62 -4.47 -10.73 11.56
CA TYR A 62 -4.09 -9.33 11.70
C TYR A 62 -3.09 -8.91 10.63
N ILE A 63 -2.06 -9.72 10.39
CA ILE A 63 -1.08 -9.50 9.32
C ILE A 63 -1.75 -9.51 7.95
N LYS A 64 -2.74 -10.38 7.74
CA LYS A 64 -3.52 -10.42 6.50
C LYS A 64 -4.29 -9.12 6.28
N ALA A 65 -4.96 -8.60 7.31
CA ALA A 65 -5.66 -7.32 7.24
C ALA A 65 -4.70 -6.15 6.95
N LEU A 66 -3.52 -6.13 7.60
CA LEU A 66 -2.50 -5.10 7.32
C LEU A 66 -1.99 -5.14 5.88
N ARG A 67 -1.86 -6.35 5.30
CA ARG A 67 -1.48 -6.52 3.89
C ARG A 67 -2.51 -5.94 2.93
N GLU A 68 -3.79 -6.09 3.24
CA GLU A 68 -4.88 -5.51 2.45
C GLU A 68 -4.86 -3.97 2.50
N VAL A 69 -4.63 -3.38 3.68
CA VAL A 69 -4.48 -1.93 3.82
C VAL A 69 -3.27 -1.41 3.02
N MET A 70 -2.12 -2.10 3.11
CA MET A 70 -0.94 -1.75 2.32
C MET A 70 -1.20 -1.86 0.81
N ALA A 71 -1.97 -2.85 0.37
CA ALA A 71 -2.34 -3.00 -1.03
C ALA A 71 -3.15 -1.80 -1.53
N HIS A 72 -4.18 -1.39 -0.79
CA HIS A 72 -5.00 -0.22 -1.15
C HIS A 72 -4.19 1.09 -1.17
N LEU A 73 -3.25 1.27 -0.22
CA LEU A 73 -2.33 2.41 -0.23
C LEU A 73 -1.44 2.42 -1.48
N ARG A 74 -0.85 1.27 -1.83
CA ARG A 74 0.02 1.08 -3.01
C ARG A 74 -0.75 1.14 -4.34
N GLN A 75 -2.04 0.84 -4.35
CA GLN A 75 -2.92 0.96 -5.52
C GLN A 75 -3.45 2.38 -5.74
N GLY A 76 -3.19 3.29 -4.78
CA GLY A 76 -3.72 4.64 -4.83
C GLY A 76 -5.24 4.68 -4.65
N ASP A 77 -5.82 3.72 -3.92
CA ASP A 77 -7.27 3.66 -3.74
C ASP A 77 -7.80 4.79 -2.84
N PHE A 78 -6.94 5.29 -1.95
CA PHE A 78 -7.23 6.36 -0.99
C PHE A 78 -6.82 7.77 -1.45
N VAL A 79 -6.41 7.96 -2.70
CA VAL A 79 -6.16 9.32 -3.20
C VAL A 79 -7.49 10.05 -3.44
N PRO A 80 -7.52 11.38 -3.51
CA PRO A 80 -8.73 12.10 -3.92
C PRO A 80 -9.29 11.55 -5.23
N ASN A 81 -10.61 11.31 -5.31
CA ASN A 81 -11.27 10.67 -6.45
C ASN A 81 -10.78 9.24 -6.78
N GLY A 82 -10.00 8.61 -5.90
CA GLY A 82 -9.62 7.21 -6.01
C GLY A 82 -10.82 6.29 -5.74
N PRO A 83 -10.79 5.01 -6.16
CA PRO A 83 -11.91 4.09 -6.05
C PRO A 83 -12.58 3.97 -4.68
N LEU A 84 -11.88 4.23 -3.58
CA LEU A 84 -12.46 4.17 -2.23
C LEU A 84 -12.90 5.53 -1.67
N LEU A 85 -12.56 6.64 -2.34
CA LEU A 85 -12.91 8.01 -1.92
C LEU A 85 -13.68 8.81 -3.00
N GLY A 86 -13.82 8.26 -4.21
CA GLY A 86 -14.41 8.90 -5.37
C GLY A 86 -15.92 8.72 -5.49
N ASP A 87 -16.57 8.11 -4.50
CA ASP A 87 -18.02 8.08 -4.43
C ASP A 87 -18.52 9.43 -3.88
N GLU A 88 -19.06 10.25 -4.79
CA GLU A 88 -20.12 11.19 -4.43
C GLU A 88 -21.28 10.38 -3.81
N TYR A 89 -21.54 10.58 -2.52
CA TYR A 89 -22.87 10.31 -1.95
C TYR A 89 -23.89 11.31 -2.50
#